data_AF-A0A538BS98-F1
#
_entry.id   AF-A0A538BS98-F1
#
_cell.length_a   1.000
_cell.length_b   1.000
_cell.length_c   1.000
_cell.angle_alpha   90.00
_cell.angle_beta   90.00
_cell.angle_gamma   90.00
#
_symmetry.space_group_name_H-M   'P 1'
#
loop_
_entity.id
_entity.type
_entity.pdbx_description
1 polymer ?
#
loop_
_entity_poly.entity_id
_entity_poly.type
_entity_poly.pdbx_seq_one_letter_code
_entity_poly.pdbx_strand_id
1 'polypeptide(L)'
;MSPRIGVAGVGWSGFTPTTAGRSYKELMFEAASAAYLDAGVDPRTNVDSFVCASEDLEEGTSIFDEYVPDQLGAVQRPVQTVASDGLFAVATAVMLIRSGVANVVAVEAHSKASDILTPARVEAFAMDPVLNRPLGVPVLALAGLEMRRYLHASGRTVEQCTDVAARNRDHARSNRRASFADVDGDDPPLFDPLTTHQAARSADGCVVIVLASEDRMDGRPTVWLDGIGWSQDAPSVESRDWSRAVAAERAASIAFAQADIQPSDIDTAEVDDTFAYK
;
A
#
# COMPACT_ATOMS: atom_id res chain seq x y z
N MET A 1 21.34 0.71 21.68
CA MET A 1 20.40 1.54 20.88
C MET A 1 19.87 0.64 19.78
N SER A 2 18.58 0.70 19.46
CA SER A 2 18.08 0.08 18.23
C SER A 2 18.74 0.78 17.03
N PRO A 3 19.21 0.05 16.02
CA PRO A 3 19.86 0.67 14.86
C PRO A 3 18.88 1.58 14.14
N ARG A 4 19.39 2.69 13.57
CA ARG A 4 18.61 3.47 12.60
C ARG A 4 18.43 2.63 11.35
N ILE A 5 17.31 2.84 10.66
CA ILE A 5 16.95 2.08 9.47
C ILE A 5 16.80 3.06 8.32
N GLY A 6 17.50 2.80 7.23
CA GLY A 6 17.47 3.60 6.03
C GLY A 6 16.89 2.84 4.85
N VAL A 7 16.33 3.58 3.91
CA VAL A 7 16.00 3.06 2.57
C VAL A 7 17.31 2.95 1.78
N ALA A 8 17.78 1.72 1.59
CA ALA A 8 18.99 1.41 0.84
C ALA A 8 18.75 1.45 -0.66
N GLY A 9 17.59 1.01 -1.15
CA GLY A 9 17.27 1.12 -2.56
C GLY A 9 15.81 0.90 -2.85
N VAL A 10 15.34 1.42 -3.98
CA VAL A 10 13.97 1.30 -4.43
C VAL A 10 13.94 0.91 -5.90
N GLY A 11 13.03 0.01 -6.24
CA GLY A 11 12.76 -0.37 -7.61
C GLY A 11 11.27 -0.57 -7.82
N TRP A 12 10.81 -0.40 -9.05
CA TRP A 12 9.41 -0.57 -9.39
C TRP A 12 9.25 -1.07 -10.82
N SER A 13 8.08 -1.62 -11.12
CA SER A 13 7.65 -1.99 -12.46
C SER A 13 6.15 -1.69 -12.61
N GLY A 14 5.71 -1.38 -13.82
CA GLY A 14 4.31 -1.13 -14.13
C GLY A 14 3.84 0.28 -13.76
N PHE A 15 2.79 0.36 -12.94
CA PHE A 15 1.87 1.50 -12.84
C PHE A 15 1.15 1.74 -14.16
N THR A 16 0.54 0.69 -14.69
CA THR A 16 -0.35 0.77 -15.85
C THR A 16 -1.67 0.07 -15.54
N PRO A 17 -2.80 0.44 -16.19
CA PRO A 17 -4.08 -0.23 -15.93
C PRO A 17 -4.06 -1.73 -16.23
N THR A 18 -3.18 -2.17 -17.14
CA THR A 18 -3.00 -3.56 -17.52
C THR A 18 -1.58 -3.78 -18.03
N THR A 19 -0.98 -4.91 -17.66
CA THR A 19 0.31 -5.38 -18.17
C THR A 19 0.14 -6.68 -18.96
N ALA A 20 -0.55 -6.60 -20.10
CA ALA A 20 -0.91 -7.78 -20.90
C ALA A 20 0.35 -8.55 -21.37
N GLY A 21 0.31 -9.87 -21.21
CA GLY A 21 1.42 -10.75 -21.60
C GLY A 21 2.62 -10.74 -20.65
N ARG A 22 2.54 -10.02 -19.52
CA ARG A 22 3.52 -10.08 -18.43
C ARG A 22 2.87 -10.69 -17.20
N SER A 23 3.59 -11.61 -16.56
CA SER A 23 3.22 -12.19 -15.27
C SER A 23 3.63 -11.28 -14.11
N TYR A 24 2.98 -11.44 -12.95
CA TYR A 24 3.43 -10.79 -11.69
C TYR A 24 4.91 -11.09 -11.41
N LYS A 25 5.38 -12.31 -11.74
CA LYS A 25 6.76 -12.76 -11.61
C LYS A 25 7.75 -11.86 -12.37
N GLU A 26 7.39 -11.44 -13.58
CA GLU A 26 8.24 -10.57 -14.39
C GLU A 26 8.23 -9.12 -13.88
N LEU A 27 7.11 -8.65 -13.34
CA LEU A 27 7.02 -7.33 -12.70
C LEU A 27 7.87 -7.29 -11.43
N MET A 28 7.74 -8.32 -10.58
CA MET A 28 8.56 -8.51 -9.37
C MET A 28 10.04 -8.56 -9.70
N PHE A 29 10.44 -9.38 -10.68
CA PHE A 29 11.85 -9.52 -11.05
C PHE A 29 12.45 -8.18 -11.51
N GLU A 30 11.70 -7.41 -12.32
CA GLU A 30 12.14 -6.09 -12.78
C GLU A 30 12.28 -5.11 -11.60
N ALA A 31 11.27 -5.01 -10.75
CA ALA A 31 11.29 -4.13 -9.58
C ALA A 31 12.40 -4.51 -8.60
N ALA A 32 12.55 -5.81 -8.29
CA ALA A 32 13.59 -6.32 -7.40
C ALA A 32 14.99 -6.06 -7.95
N SER A 33 15.21 -6.34 -9.24
CA SER A 33 16.50 -6.09 -9.90
C SER A 33 16.88 -4.61 -9.84
N ALA A 34 15.92 -3.70 -10.07
CA ALA A 34 16.14 -2.26 -9.96
C ALA A 34 16.44 -1.85 -8.50
N ALA A 35 15.71 -2.39 -7.53
CA ALA A 35 15.92 -2.08 -6.11
C ALA A 35 17.30 -2.54 -5.61
N TYR A 36 17.75 -3.74 -6.01
CA TYR A 36 19.06 -4.26 -5.63
C TYR A 36 20.20 -3.50 -6.31
N LEU A 37 20.00 -3.07 -7.57
CA LEU A 37 20.96 -2.22 -8.27
C LEU A 37 21.09 -0.86 -7.59
N ASP A 38 19.98 -0.23 -7.21
CA ASP A 38 19.96 1.05 -6.47
C ASP A 38 20.57 0.89 -5.06
N ALA A 39 20.31 -0.25 -4.41
CA ALA A 39 20.91 -0.58 -3.12
C ALA A 39 22.40 -0.95 -3.21
N GLY A 40 22.89 -1.41 -4.36
CA GLY A 40 24.25 -1.92 -4.52
C GLY A 40 24.49 -3.25 -3.81
N VAL A 41 23.46 -4.10 -3.71
CA VAL A 41 23.50 -5.37 -2.97
C VAL A 41 23.25 -6.57 -3.88
N ASP A 42 23.84 -7.73 -3.55
CA ASP A 42 23.44 -9.01 -4.14
C ASP A 42 22.40 -9.68 -3.22
N PRO A 43 21.15 -9.89 -3.67
CA PRO A 43 20.09 -10.44 -2.82
C PRO A 43 20.42 -11.82 -2.26
N ARG A 44 21.27 -12.59 -2.94
CA ARG A 44 21.62 -13.96 -2.55
C ARG A 44 22.59 -14.01 -1.38
N THR A 45 23.34 -12.93 -1.15
CA THR A 45 24.42 -12.91 -0.14
C THR A 45 24.30 -11.77 0.86
N ASN A 46 23.63 -10.68 0.51
CA ASN A 46 23.57 -9.46 1.32
C ASN A 46 22.19 -9.19 1.92
N VAL A 47 21.11 -9.79 1.39
CA VAL A 47 19.75 -9.63 1.95
C VAL A 47 19.45 -10.77 2.91
N ASP A 48 19.18 -10.43 4.17
CA ASP A 48 19.00 -11.38 5.28
C ASP A 48 17.60 -12.00 5.30
N SER A 49 16.58 -11.24 4.91
CA SER A 49 15.19 -11.69 4.90
C SER A 49 14.36 -10.92 3.86
N PHE A 50 13.24 -11.49 3.47
CA PHE A 50 12.31 -10.93 2.50
C PHE A 50 10.91 -10.88 3.11
N VAL A 51 10.22 -9.77 2.92
CA VAL A 51 8.84 -9.56 3.35
C VAL A 51 8.00 -9.21 2.14
N CYS A 52 6.98 -10.01 1.87
CA CYS A 52 6.08 -9.81 0.74
C CYS A 52 4.71 -9.36 1.24
N ALA A 53 4.09 -8.42 0.55
CA ALA A 53 2.69 -8.03 0.75
C ALA A 53 1.85 -8.67 -0.35
N SER A 54 1.05 -9.68 0.01
CA SER A 54 0.19 -10.40 -0.93
C SER A 54 -0.96 -11.11 -0.22
N GLU A 55 -2.07 -11.33 -0.94
CA GLU A 55 -3.26 -12.01 -0.44
C GLU A 55 -3.69 -13.12 -1.41
N ASP A 56 -3.83 -14.35 -0.91
CA ASP A 56 -4.18 -15.54 -1.70
C ASP A 56 -5.48 -15.36 -2.51
N LEU A 57 -6.44 -14.60 -1.96
CA LEU A 57 -7.72 -14.33 -2.63
C LEU A 57 -7.57 -13.46 -3.87
N GLU A 58 -6.62 -12.53 -3.88
CA GLU A 58 -6.33 -11.67 -5.04
C GLU A 58 -5.52 -12.44 -6.09
N GLU A 59 -4.58 -13.25 -5.64
CA GLU A 59 -3.67 -14.01 -6.52
C GLU A 59 -4.28 -15.32 -7.05
N GLY A 60 -5.38 -15.79 -6.44
CA GLY A 60 -6.11 -16.98 -6.87
C GLY A 60 -5.40 -18.31 -6.61
N THR A 61 -4.36 -18.31 -5.79
CA THR A 61 -3.60 -19.51 -5.41
C THR A 61 -3.41 -19.54 -3.90
N SER A 62 -3.76 -20.66 -3.27
CA SER A 62 -3.52 -20.85 -1.84
C SER A 62 -2.03 -20.95 -1.55
N ILE A 63 -1.57 -20.36 -0.44
CA ILE A 63 -0.16 -20.32 -0.05
C ILE A 63 0.64 -19.61 -1.14
N PHE A 64 0.15 -18.46 -1.60
CA PHE A 64 0.75 -17.74 -2.73
C PHE A 64 2.21 -17.38 -2.48
N ASP A 65 2.59 -17.23 -1.21
CA ASP A 65 3.94 -16.95 -0.76
C ASP A 65 4.98 -17.97 -1.25
N GLU A 66 4.59 -19.19 -1.63
CA GLU A 66 5.51 -20.18 -2.22
C GLU A 66 6.05 -19.75 -3.60
N TYR A 67 5.36 -18.84 -4.31
CA TYR A 67 5.71 -18.44 -5.68
C TYR A 67 6.56 -17.19 -5.80
N VAL A 68 6.72 -16.43 -4.71
CA VAL A 68 7.45 -15.15 -4.65
C VAL A 68 8.98 -15.28 -4.51
N PRO A 69 9.55 -16.29 -3.84
CA PRO A 69 11.00 -16.32 -3.54
C PRO A 69 11.92 -16.28 -4.76
N ASP A 70 11.55 -16.93 -5.86
CA ASP A 70 12.42 -17.11 -7.02
C ASP A 70 12.80 -15.79 -7.68
N GLN A 71 11.83 -14.88 -7.86
CA GLN A 71 12.00 -13.62 -8.58
C GLN A 71 12.63 -12.55 -7.71
N LEU A 72 12.47 -12.67 -6.39
CA LEU A 72 13.15 -11.83 -5.42
C LEU A 72 14.61 -12.24 -5.17
N GLY A 73 15.01 -13.46 -5.58
CA GLY A 73 16.33 -14.00 -5.26
C GLY A 73 16.43 -14.56 -3.83
N ALA A 74 15.30 -14.93 -3.24
CA ALA A 74 15.16 -15.36 -1.86
C ALA A 74 15.26 -16.88 -1.64
N VAL A 75 15.66 -17.64 -2.67
CA VAL A 75 15.82 -19.09 -2.60
C VAL A 75 16.73 -19.48 -1.41
N GLN A 76 16.23 -20.36 -0.53
CA GLN A 76 16.89 -20.78 0.71
C GLN A 76 17.15 -19.66 1.74
N ARG A 77 16.43 -18.54 1.64
CA ARG A 77 16.45 -17.44 2.61
C ARG A 77 15.11 -17.38 3.36
N PRO A 78 15.07 -16.73 4.55
CA PRO A 78 13.82 -16.46 5.24
C PRO A 78 12.92 -15.54 4.40
N VAL A 79 11.74 -16.03 4.04
CA VAL A 79 10.66 -15.27 3.38
C VAL A 79 9.42 -15.37 4.24
N GLN A 80 8.70 -14.27 4.34
CA GLN A 80 7.41 -14.23 5.01
C GLN A 80 6.45 -13.31 4.26
N THR A 81 5.19 -13.67 4.29
CA THR A 81 4.14 -12.89 3.66
C THR A 81 3.25 -12.24 4.72
N VAL A 82 2.97 -10.97 4.49
CA VAL A 82 2.02 -10.17 5.24
C VAL A 82 0.78 -10.02 4.37
N ALA A 83 -0.35 -10.56 4.82
CA ALA A 83 -1.65 -10.41 4.18
C ALA A 83 -2.25 -9.02 4.49
N SER A 84 -1.58 -7.97 4.00
CA SER A 84 -1.93 -6.56 4.16
C SER A 84 -1.17 -5.73 3.11
N ASP A 85 -1.31 -4.40 3.14
CA ASP A 85 -0.57 -3.51 2.25
C ASP A 85 0.96 -3.46 2.49
N GLY A 86 1.67 -2.76 1.59
CA GLY A 86 3.11 -2.59 1.65
C GLY A 86 3.63 -1.83 2.89
N LEU A 87 2.85 -0.95 3.53
CA LEU A 87 3.28 -0.26 4.75
C LEU A 87 3.36 -1.22 5.93
N PHE A 88 2.44 -2.18 6.03
CA PHE A 88 2.54 -3.26 7.02
C PHE A 88 3.76 -4.17 6.76
N ALA A 89 4.10 -4.41 5.49
CA ALA A 89 5.32 -5.14 5.14
C ALA A 89 6.59 -4.37 5.53
N VAL A 90 6.63 -3.04 5.34
CA VAL A 90 7.70 -2.17 5.84
C VAL A 90 7.78 -2.22 7.37
N ALA A 91 6.65 -2.14 8.09
CA ALA A 91 6.62 -2.27 9.55
C ALA A 91 7.22 -3.60 10.03
N THR A 92 6.92 -4.67 9.31
CA THR A 92 7.46 -6.00 9.58
C THR A 92 8.98 -6.06 9.35
N ALA A 93 9.48 -5.49 8.26
CA ALA A 93 10.92 -5.38 8.00
C ALA A 93 11.63 -4.53 9.06
N VAL A 94 11.02 -3.43 9.50
CA VAL A 94 11.54 -2.61 10.61
C VAL A 94 11.65 -3.43 11.90
N MET A 95 10.66 -4.25 12.22
CA MET A 95 10.71 -5.14 13.38
C MET A 95 11.83 -6.19 13.28
N LEU A 96 12.02 -6.79 12.10
CA LEU A 96 13.12 -7.73 11.86
C LEU A 96 14.48 -7.08 12.10
N ILE A 97 14.70 -5.87 11.56
CA ILE A 97 15.97 -5.16 11.73
C ILE A 97 16.19 -4.71 13.17
N ARG A 98 15.17 -4.10 13.81
CA ARG A 98 15.28 -3.64 15.20
C ARG A 98 15.48 -4.78 16.21
N SER A 99 15.02 -5.99 15.90
CA SER A 99 15.25 -7.18 16.73
C SER A 99 16.64 -7.79 16.58
N GLY A 100 17.40 -7.40 15.55
CA GLY A 100 18.72 -7.95 15.23
C GLY A 100 18.68 -9.32 14.52
N VAL A 101 17.50 -9.78 14.11
CA VAL A 101 17.33 -11.01 13.30
C VAL A 101 17.84 -10.82 11.86
N ALA A 102 17.75 -9.59 11.35
CA ALA A 102 18.23 -9.19 10.03
C ALA A 102 18.93 -7.82 10.10
N ASN A 103 19.84 -7.54 9.16
CA ASN A 103 20.40 -6.21 8.96
C ASN A 103 19.91 -5.60 7.65
N VAL A 104 19.64 -6.43 6.64
CA VAL A 104 19.12 -6.01 5.33
C VAL A 104 17.88 -6.81 4.99
N VAL A 105 16.77 -6.14 4.71
CA VAL A 105 15.48 -6.76 4.39
C VAL A 105 14.93 -6.18 3.09
N ALA A 106 14.55 -7.05 2.15
CA ALA A 106 13.82 -6.63 0.96
C ALA A 106 12.31 -6.74 1.22
N VAL A 107 11.58 -5.67 0.93
CA VAL A 107 10.13 -5.56 1.04
C VAL A 107 9.56 -5.51 -0.36
N GLU A 108 8.66 -6.43 -0.69
CA GLU A 108 7.97 -6.50 -1.97
C GLU A 108 6.48 -6.27 -1.76
N ALA A 109 5.87 -5.50 -2.66
CA ALA A 109 4.42 -5.38 -2.77
C ALA A 109 4.06 -5.23 -4.25
N HIS A 110 3.04 -5.94 -4.70
CA HIS A 110 2.56 -5.86 -6.07
C HIS A 110 1.05 -5.84 -6.15
N SER A 111 0.57 -5.50 -7.33
CA SER A 111 -0.80 -5.71 -7.75
C SER A 111 -0.76 -6.28 -9.16
N LYS A 112 -1.48 -7.38 -9.37
CA LYS A 112 -1.84 -7.88 -10.70
C LYS A 112 -3.35 -7.87 -10.88
N ALA A 113 -3.99 -6.80 -10.41
CA ALA A 113 -5.44 -6.66 -10.41
C ALA A 113 -6.09 -6.86 -11.79
N SER A 114 -5.37 -6.61 -12.89
CA SER A 114 -5.90 -6.86 -14.25
C SER A 114 -6.22 -8.33 -14.52
N ASP A 115 -5.61 -9.26 -13.77
CA ASP A 115 -5.80 -10.71 -13.96
C ASP A 115 -7.01 -11.23 -13.17
N ILE A 116 -7.58 -10.40 -12.28
CA ILE A 116 -8.77 -10.75 -11.50
C ILE A 116 -10.03 -10.58 -12.36
N LEU A 117 -10.61 -11.71 -12.77
CA LEU A 117 -11.81 -11.71 -13.62
C LEU A 117 -13.06 -11.16 -12.93
N THR A 118 -13.18 -11.34 -11.62
CA THR A 118 -14.35 -10.91 -10.84
C THR A 118 -13.93 -10.22 -9.54
N PRO A 119 -13.41 -8.98 -9.58
CA PRO A 119 -12.90 -8.28 -8.39
C PRO A 119 -13.94 -8.14 -7.28
N ALA A 120 -15.17 -7.74 -7.63
CA ALA A 120 -16.27 -7.62 -6.67
C ALA A 120 -16.58 -8.92 -5.90
N ARG A 121 -16.28 -10.10 -6.48
CA ARG A 121 -16.46 -11.39 -5.80
C ARG A 121 -15.32 -11.67 -4.83
N VAL A 122 -14.10 -11.26 -5.16
CA VAL A 122 -12.93 -11.33 -4.26
C VAL A 122 -13.15 -10.38 -3.09
N GLU A 123 -13.52 -9.12 -3.36
CA GLU A 123 -13.81 -8.10 -2.35
C GLU A 123 -14.91 -8.52 -1.35
N ALA A 124 -15.91 -9.29 -1.80
CA ALA A 124 -16.95 -9.82 -0.91
C ALA A 124 -16.39 -10.75 0.20
N PHE A 125 -15.19 -11.30 0.03
CA PHE A 125 -14.52 -12.09 1.07
C PHE A 125 -13.91 -11.25 2.19
N ALA A 126 -13.66 -9.95 1.97
CA ALA A 126 -13.27 -9.02 3.02
C ALA A 126 -14.42 -8.74 4.02
N MET A 127 -15.65 -9.06 3.64
CA MET A 127 -16.83 -8.89 4.47
C MET A 127 -17.03 -10.07 5.43
N ASP A 128 -17.51 -9.78 6.64
CA ASP A 128 -17.86 -10.80 7.64
C ASP A 128 -18.79 -11.85 7.01
N PRO A 129 -18.43 -13.15 7.04
CA PRO A 129 -19.13 -14.20 6.31
C PRO A 129 -20.54 -14.49 6.85
N VAL A 130 -20.86 -14.07 8.09
CA VAL A 130 -22.12 -14.38 8.78
C VAL A 130 -23.06 -13.19 8.77
N LEU A 131 -22.55 -11.99 9.06
CA LEU A 131 -23.36 -10.80 9.31
C LEU A 131 -23.46 -9.88 8.10
N ASN A 132 -22.38 -9.72 7.33
CA ASN A 132 -22.34 -8.70 6.28
C ASN A 132 -22.35 -9.30 4.87
N ARG A 133 -21.58 -10.36 4.60
CA ARG A 133 -21.50 -11.01 3.28
C ARG A 133 -22.86 -11.51 2.78
N PRO A 134 -23.74 -12.12 3.59
CA PRO A 134 -25.06 -12.56 3.13
C PRO A 134 -26.00 -11.44 2.67
N LEU A 135 -25.72 -10.18 3.05
CA LEU A 135 -26.50 -9.02 2.63
C LEU A 135 -26.27 -8.67 1.15
N GLY A 136 -25.17 -9.16 0.55
CA GLY A 136 -24.83 -8.90 -0.85
C GLY A 136 -24.57 -7.43 -1.18
N VAL A 137 -24.22 -6.62 -0.17
CA VAL A 137 -23.91 -5.19 -0.34
C VAL A 137 -22.48 -5.06 -0.89
N PRO A 138 -22.28 -4.41 -2.05
CA PRO A 138 -20.95 -4.17 -2.60
C PRO A 138 -20.07 -3.29 -1.70
N VAL A 139 -18.76 -3.52 -1.68
CA VAL A 139 -17.81 -2.71 -0.87
C VAL A 139 -17.87 -1.23 -1.26
N LEU A 140 -17.97 -0.91 -2.55
CA LEU A 140 -18.14 0.46 -3.04
C LEU A 140 -19.45 1.13 -2.55
N ALA A 141 -20.50 0.35 -2.29
CA ALA A 141 -21.73 0.89 -1.70
C ALA A 141 -21.52 1.28 -0.23
N LEU A 142 -20.70 0.53 0.51
CA LEU A 142 -20.29 0.91 1.86
C LEU A 142 -19.43 2.17 1.86
N ALA A 143 -18.54 2.33 0.88
CA ALA A 143 -17.76 3.56 0.71
C ALA A 143 -18.68 4.77 0.48
N GLY A 144 -19.70 4.65 -0.38
CA GLY A 144 -20.71 5.71 -0.54
C GLY A 144 -21.45 6.05 0.76
N LEU A 145 -21.88 5.04 1.52
CA LEU A 145 -22.51 5.26 2.83
C LEU A 145 -21.55 5.91 3.85
N GLU A 146 -20.27 5.56 3.83
CA GLU A 146 -19.20 6.16 4.63
C GLU A 146 -18.95 7.61 4.27
N MET A 147 -18.83 7.92 2.98
CA MET A 147 -18.76 9.30 2.50
C MET A 147 -19.94 10.13 3.01
N ARG A 148 -21.18 9.61 2.93
CA ARG A 148 -22.37 10.32 3.45
C ARG A 148 -22.24 10.63 4.94
N ARG A 149 -21.76 9.67 5.74
CA ARG A 149 -21.58 9.86 7.18
C ARG A 149 -20.44 10.84 7.49
N TYR A 150 -19.33 10.77 6.76
CA TYR A 150 -18.22 11.72 6.84
C TYR A 150 -18.69 13.15 6.54
N LEU A 151 -19.39 13.38 5.44
CA LEU A 151 -19.90 14.71 5.05
C LEU A 151 -20.83 15.27 6.13
N HIS A 152 -21.75 14.44 6.63
CA HIS A 152 -22.67 14.85 7.69
C HIS A 152 -21.95 15.24 8.99
N ALA A 153 -20.97 14.45 9.43
CA ALA A 153 -20.27 14.68 10.70
C ALA A 153 -19.26 15.82 10.63
N SER A 154 -18.56 15.97 9.51
CA SER A 154 -17.50 16.97 9.32
C SER A 154 -18.03 18.32 8.81
N GLY A 155 -19.25 18.35 8.25
CA GLY A 155 -19.80 19.52 7.56
C GLY A 155 -19.11 19.81 6.22
N ARG A 156 -18.28 18.88 5.71
CA ARG A 156 -17.67 18.98 4.38
C ARG A 156 -18.71 18.74 3.29
N THR A 157 -18.41 19.24 2.10
CA THR A 157 -19.31 19.13 0.94
C THR A 157 -18.74 18.17 -0.11
N VAL A 158 -19.61 17.65 -0.98
CA VAL A 158 -19.18 16.77 -2.08
C VAL A 158 -18.19 17.49 -2.99
N GLU A 159 -18.40 18.78 -3.23
CA GLU A 159 -17.52 19.62 -4.06
C GLU A 159 -16.10 19.69 -3.49
N GLN A 160 -15.93 19.66 -2.16
CA GLN A 160 -14.61 19.63 -1.53
C GLN A 160 -13.90 18.29 -1.77
N CYS A 161 -14.63 17.17 -1.74
CA CYS A 161 -14.08 15.87 -2.10
C CYS A 161 -13.75 15.79 -3.60
N THR A 162 -14.59 16.37 -4.46
CA THR A 162 -14.30 16.50 -5.90
C THR A 162 -13.03 17.32 -6.16
N ASP A 163 -12.81 18.39 -5.40
CA ASP A 163 -11.58 19.20 -5.48
C ASP A 163 -10.32 18.41 -5.09
N VAL A 164 -10.39 17.53 -4.09
CA VAL A 164 -9.29 16.60 -3.76
C VAL A 164 -8.96 15.72 -4.97
N ALA A 165 -9.97 15.05 -5.53
CA ALA A 165 -9.77 14.19 -6.69
C ALA A 165 -9.21 14.95 -7.91
N ALA A 166 -9.66 16.19 -8.13
CA ALA A 166 -9.15 17.05 -9.20
C ALA A 166 -7.67 17.41 -8.99
N ARG A 167 -7.27 17.80 -7.78
CA ARG A 167 -5.87 18.11 -7.46
C ARG A 167 -4.96 16.89 -7.60
N ASN A 168 -5.40 15.70 -7.16
CA ASN A 168 -4.63 14.46 -7.33
C ASN A 168 -4.40 14.16 -8.83
N ARG A 169 -5.42 14.37 -9.67
CA ARG A 169 -5.27 14.25 -11.13
C ARG A 169 -4.32 15.29 -11.72
N ASP A 170 -4.37 16.54 -11.26
CA ASP A 170 -3.45 17.57 -11.74
C ASP A 170 -1.98 17.23 -11.40
N HIS A 171 -1.72 16.70 -10.20
CA HIS A 171 -0.40 16.16 -9.88
C HIS A 171 -0.03 14.97 -10.78
N ALA A 172 -0.97 14.05 -11.02
CA ALA A 172 -0.78 12.87 -11.87
C ALA A 172 -0.37 13.23 -13.30
N ARG A 173 -0.90 14.33 -13.88
CA ARG A 173 -0.54 14.81 -15.23
C ARG A 173 0.95 15.13 -15.40
N SER A 174 1.62 15.52 -14.32
CA SER A 174 3.06 15.78 -14.32
C SER A 174 3.90 14.51 -14.07
N ASN A 175 3.28 13.44 -13.59
CA ASN A 175 3.93 12.17 -13.27
C ASN A 175 3.80 11.17 -14.42
N ARG A 176 4.89 10.92 -15.13
CA ARG A 176 4.96 9.97 -16.26
C ARG A 176 4.57 8.53 -15.89
N ARG A 177 4.55 8.19 -14.60
CA ARG A 177 4.18 6.86 -14.09
C ARG A 177 2.69 6.75 -13.78
N ALA A 178 1.91 7.82 -13.82
CA ALA A 178 0.51 7.77 -13.43
C ALA A 178 -0.38 7.15 -14.53
N SER A 179 -1.07 6.06 -14.20
CA SER A 179 -1.97 5.32 -15.09
C SER A 179 -3.21 6.09 -15.56
N PHE A 180 -3.71 7.01 -14.72
CA PHE A 180 -5.05 7.58 -14.85
C PHE A 180 -5.05 9.12 -14.77
N ALA A 181 -3.98 9.75 -15.28
CA ALA A 181 -3.86 11.22 -15.28
C ALA A 181 -4.88 11.91 -16.21
N ASP A 182 -5.25 11.24 -17.31
CA ASP A 182 -6.09 11.79 -18.39
C ASP A 182 -7.51 11.21 -18.35
N VAL A 183 -8.17 11.27 -17.19
CA VAL A 183 -9.60 10.94 -17.10
C VAL A 183 -10.42 12.17 -17.50
N ASP A 184 -10.83 12.19 -18.77
CA ASP A 184 -11.79 13.16 -19.31
C ASP A 184 -13.20 12.56 -19.31
N GLY A 185 -14.23 13.36 -19.00
CA GLY A 185 -15.63 12.95 -19.15
C GLY A 185 -16.55 13.36 -18.00
N ASP A 186 -17.75 12.78 -18.03
CA ASP A 186 -18.76 12.95 -16.99
C ASP A 186 -18.35 12.22 -15.71
N ASP A 187 -18.76 12.73 -14.56
CA ASP A 187 -18.49 12.13 -13.24
C ASP A 187 -19.79 11.59 -12.63
N PRO A 188 -20.36 10.51 -13.17
CA PRO A 188 -21.63 10.00 -12.70
C PRO A 188 -21.53 9.49 -11.26
N PRO A 189 -22.64 9.49 -10.52
CA PRO A 189 -22.73 8.81 -9.23
C PRO A 189 -22.32 7.33 -9.39
N LEU A 190 -21.38 6.90 -8.55
CA LEU A 190 -21.01 5.49 -8.41
C LEU A 190 -21.91 4.83 -7.36
N PHE A 191 -21.89 5.37 -6.13
CA PHE A 191 -22.83 5.07 -5.05
C PHE A 191 -23.06 6.33 -4.24
N ASP A 192 -24.18 7.03 -4.48
CA ASP A 192 -24.44 8.35 -3.92
C ASP A 192 -24.07 8.47 -2.43
N PRO A 193 -23.26 9.46 -2.03
CA PRO A 193 -22.76 10.60 -2.83
C PRO A 193 -21.41 10.37 -3.54
N LEU A 194 -20.82 9.17 -3.46
CA LEU A 194 -19.54 8.84 -4.09
C LEU A 194 -19.69 8.80 -5.61
N THR A 195 -18.79 9.49 -6.32
CA THR A 195 -18.73 9.51 -7.78
C THR A 195 -17.58 8.68 -8.33
N THR A 196 -17.59 8.39 -9.63
CA THR A 196 -16.55 7.57 -10.28
C THR A 196 -15.16 8.19 -10.21
N HIS A 197 -15.05 9.51 -10.27
CA HIS A 197 -13.77 10.22 -10.23
C HIS A 197 -13.21 10.35 -8.81
N GLN A 198 -14.00 10.04 -7.79
CA GLN A 198 -13.62 10.08 -6.38
C GLN A 198 -13.17 8.72 -5.85
N ALA A 199 -13.19 7.67 -6.67
CA ALA A 199 -12.69 6.34 -6.32
C ALA A 199 -11.47 5.98 -7.18
N ALA A 200 -10.39 5.55 -6.54
CA ALA A 200 -9.19 5.11 -7.21
C ALA A 200 -9.47 3.86 -8.07
N ARG A 201 -8.68 3.70 -9.13
CA ARG A 201 -8.73 2.56 -10.03
C ARG A 201 -7.49 1.72 -9.84
N SER A 202 -7.65 0.40 -9.85
CA SER A 202 -6.52 -0.52 -9.75
C SER A 202 -5.60 -0.40 -10.96
N ALA A 203 -4.30 -0.55 -10.72
CA ALA A 203 -3.27 -0.63 -11.73
C ALA A 203 -2.37 -1.82 -11.41
N ASP A 204 -1.84 -2.44 -12.45
CA ASP A 204 -0.79 -3.43 -12.29
C ASP A 204 0.52 -2.73 -11.96
N GLY A 205 1.27 -3.29 -11.02
CA GLY A 205 2.59 -2.80 -10.67
C GLY A 205 3.25 -3.63 -9.58
N CYS A 206 4.54 -3.40 -9.38
CA CYS A 206 5.29 -3.95 -8.27
C CYS A 206 6.27 -2.89 -7.77
N VAL A 207 6.46 -2.83 -6.46
CA VAL A 207 7.46 -1.99 -5.80
C VAL A 207 8.29 -2.89 -4.88
N VAL A 208 9.61 -2.75 -4.96
CA VAL A 208 10.55 -3.38 -4.04
C VAL A 208 11.38 -2.31 -3.35
N ILE A 209 11.43 -2.37 -2.03
CA ILE A 209 12.21 -1.48 -1.17
C ILE A 209 13.21 -2.33 -0.39
N VAL A 210 14.50 -1.97 -0.46
CA VAL A 210 15.53 -2.55 0.39
C VAL A 210 15.70 -1.65 1.60
N LEU A 211 15.40 -2.17 2.79
CA LEU A 211 15.66 -1.52 4.07
C LEU A 211 16.93 -2.10 4.69
N ALA A 212 17.77 -1.24 5.25
CA ALA A 212 19.00 -1.68 5.90
C ALA A 212 19.28 -0.92 7.20
N SER A 213 19.95 -1.58 8.13
CA SER A 213 20.48 -0.96 9.34
C SER A 213 21.60 0.03 9.00
N GLU A 214 21.78 1.04 9.85
CA GLU A 214 22.72 2.15 9.65
C GLU A 214 24.16 1.73 9.33
N ASP A 215 24.64 0.63 9.93
CA ASP A 215 25.97 0.05 9.67
C ASP A 215 26.15 -0.51 8.25
N ARG A 216 25.07 -0.61 7.47
CA ARG A 216 25.04 -1.07 6.08
C ARG A 216 24.83 0.06 5.08
N MET A 217 24.76 1.31 5.55
CA MET A 217 24.45 2.49 4.74
C MET A 217 25.69 3.36 4.44
N ASP A 218 26.89 2.78 4.49
CA ASP A 218 28.19 3.47 4.47
C ASP A 218 28.28 4.65 3.46
N GLY A 219 28.20 5.87 4.01
CA GLY A 219 28.50 7.12 3.30
C GLY A 219 27.49 7.55 2.22
N ARG A 220 26.35 6.88 2.08
CA ARG A 220 25.33 7.23 1.07
C ARG A 220 24.30 8.24 1.61
N PRO A 221 23.81 9.17 0.76
CA PRO A 221 22.60 9.92 1.07
C PRO A 221 21.45 8.94 1.34
N THR A 222 20.80 9.09 2.50
CA THR A 222 19.87 8.10 3.03
C THR A 222 18.60 8.78 3.51
N VAL A 223 17.45 8.24 3.10
CA VAL A 223 16.16 8.53 3.74
C VAL A 223 16.03 7.60 4.94
N TRP A 224 15.92 8.19 6.13
CA TRP A 224 15.82 7.46 7.40
C TRP A 224 14.37 7.30 7.82
N LEU A 225 14.06 6.13 8.39
CA LEU A 225 12.75 5.85 8.98
C LEU A 225 12.78 6.24 10.46
N ASP A 226 12.43 7.50 10.75
CA ASP A 226 12.46 8.05 12.10
C ASP A 226 11.28 7.56 12.97
N GLY A 227 10.13 7.27 12.35
CA GLY A 227 8.94 6.76 13.04
C GLY A 227 8.10 5.84 12.19
N ILE A 228 7.52 4.81 12.81
CA ILE A 228 6.54 3.92 12.20
C ILE A 228 5.43 3.60 13.21
N GLY A 229 4.19 3.59 12.75
CA GLY A 229 3.03 3.27 13.56
C GLY A 229 2.00 2.55 12.71
N TRP A 230 1.29 1.63 13.33
CA TRP A 230 0.17 0.91 12.72
C TRP A 230 -0.94 0.76 13.76
N SER A 231 -2.17 0.75 13.28
CA SER A 231 -3.36 0.52 14.09
C SER A 231 -4.39 -0.15 13.19
N GLN A 232 -5.22 -1.00 13.79
CA GLN A 232 -6.38 -1.58 13.13
C GLN A 232 -7.65 -0.90 13.66
N ASP A 233 -8.68 -0.82 12.82
CA ASP A 233 -10.02 -0.40 13.22
C ASP A 233 -10.89 -1.63 13.52
N ALA A 234 -12.13 -1.40 13.95
CA ALA A 234 -13.09 -2.47 14.12
C ALA A 234 -13.37 -3.16 12.76
N PRO A 235 -13.31 -4.49 12.69
CA PRO A 235 -13.46 -5.21 11.42
C PRO A 235 -14.89 -5.21 10.91
N SER A 236 -15.87 -4.90 11.77
CA SER A 236 -17.28 -4.97 11.41
C SER A 236 -17.89 -3.61 11.10
N VAL A 237 -18.72 -3.61 10.07
CA VAL A 237 -19.34 -2.41 9.49
C VAL A 237 -20.22 -1.68 10.51
N GLU A 238 -20.86 -2.42 11.41
CA GLU A 238 -21.75 -1.87 12.45
C GLU A 238 -21.03 -1.28 13.67
N SER A 239 -19.74 -1.56 13.86
CA SER A 239 -18.99 -1.13 15.05
C SER A 239 -17.88 -0.11 14.77
N ARG A 240 -17.39 -0.02 13.53
CA ARG A 240 -16.35 0.95 13.13
C ARG A 240 -16.85 2.40 13.12
N ASP A 241 -15.93 3.36 13.18
CA ASP A 241 -16.26 4.79 12.99
C ASP A 241 -16.25 5.14 11.50
N TRP A 242 -17.40 5.61 11.00
CA TRP A 242 -17.60 5.96 9.59
C TRP A 242 -17.22 7.41 9.29
N SER A 243 -17.06 8.24 10.31
CA SER A 243 -16.82 9.68 10.19
C SER A 243 -15.34 10.07 10.27
N ARG A 244 -14.50 9.23 10.87
CA ARG A 244 -13.07 9.52 11.10
C ARG A 244 -12.20 8.32 10.77
N ALA A 245 -11.00 8.55 10.27
CA ALA A 245 -10.01 7.49 10.03
C ALA A 245 -9.26 7.17 11.33
N VAL A 246 -9.96 6.61 12.33
CA VAL A 246 -9.43 6.42 13.70
C VAL A 246 -8.15 5.59 13.73
N ALA A 247 -8.06 4.55 12.90
CA ALA A 247 -6.83 3.76 12.76
C ALA A 247 -5.66 4.58 12.20
N ALA A 248 -5.89 5.40 11.16
CA ALA A 248 -4.85 6.25 10.58
C ALA A 248 -4.39 7.33 11.57
N GLU A 249 -5.31 7.97 12.30
CA GLU A 249 -4.98 8.95 13.35
C GLU A 249 -4.10 8.33 14.45
N ARG A 250 -4.42 7.11 14.89
CA ARG A 250 -3.63 6.38 15.89
C ARG A 250 -2.26 5.98 15.36
N ALA A 251 -2.21 5.44 14.14
CA ALA A 251 -0.96 5.07 13.47
C ALA A 251 -0.03 6.28 13.32
N ALA A 252 -0.57 7.41 12.85
CA ALA A 252 0.16 8.67 12.74
C ALA A 252 0.65 9.17 14.11
N SER A 253 -0.20 9.13 15.15
CA SER A 253 0.21 9.52 16.51
C SER A 253 1.37 8.68 17.04
N ILE A 254 1.40 7.37 16.76
CA ILE A 254 2.50 6.48 17.15
C ILE A 254 3.77 6.85 16.37
N ALA A 255 3.65 7.05 15.05
CA ALA A 255 4.77 7.39 14.19
C ALA A 255 5.41 8.75 14.58
N PHE A 256 4.60 9.79 14.79
CA PHE A 256 5.07 11.10 15.23
C PHE A 256 5.72 11.06 16.62
N ALA A 257 5.13 10.32 17.56
CA ALA A 257 5.72 10.15 18.89
C ALA A 257 7.06 9.39 18.84
N GLN A 258 7.20 8.41 17.94
CA GLN A 258 8.46 7.70 17.75
C GLN A 258 9.54 8.57 17.09
N ALA A 259 9.15 9.39 16.12
CA ALA A 259 10.05 10.32 15.42
C ALA A 259 10.38 11.59 16.23
N ASP A 260 9.66 11.86 17.33
CA ASP A 260 9.77 13.07 18.14
C ASP A 260 9.52 14.37 17.34
N ILE A 261 8.49 14.36 16.48
CA ILE A 261 8.09 15.49 15.65
C ILE A 261 6.59 15.79 15.77
N GLN A 262 6.16 16.93 15.26
CA GLN A 262 4.77 17.37 15.14
C GLN A 262 4.30 17.37 13.68
N PRO A 263 3.00 17.32 13.40
CA PRO A 263 2.48 17.43 12.03
C PRO A 263 2.93 18.70 11.28
N SER A 264 3.22 19.78 12.00
CA SER A 264 3.74 21.02 11.41
C SER A 264 5.18 20.93 10.89
N ASP A 265 5.90 19.87 11.25
CA ASP A 265 7.28 19.62 10.83
C ASP A 265 7.34 18.82 9.52
N ILE A 266 6.19 18.43 8.97
CA ILE A 266 6.08 17.64 7.74
C ILE A 266 6.02 18.56 6.51
N ASP A 267 7.04 18.45 5.65
CA ASP A 267 7.10 19.21 4.40
C ASP A 267 6.19 18.64 3.30
N THR A 268 5.97 17.32 3.30
CA THR A 268 5.19 16.60 2.28
C THR A 268 4.55 15.33 2.86
N ALA A 269 3.40 14.93 2.33
CA ALA A 269 2.69 13.73 2.75
C ALA A 269 2.15 12.95 1.54
N GLU A 270 2.38 11.63 1.56
CA GLU A 270 1.68 10.66 0.72
C GLU A 270 0.64 10.00 1.62
N VAL A 271 -0.65 10.11 1.26
CA VAL A 271 -1.78 9.61 2.04
C VAL A 271 -2.59 8.66 1.16
N ASP A 272 -3.18 7.63 1.77
CA ASP A 272 -4.10 6.75 1.04
C ASP A 272 -5.29 7.57 0.53
N ASP A 273 -5.43 7.64 -0.79
CA ASP A 273 -6.48 8.36 -1.49
C ASP A 273 -7.36 7.41 -2.31
N THR A 274 -7.45 6.14 -1.88
CA THR A 274 -8.35 5.13 -2.46
C THR A 274 -9.76 5.70 -2.67
N PHE A 275 -10.22 6.54 -1.75
CA PHE A 275 -11.36 7.43 -1.96
C PHE A 275 -10.99 8.89 -1.65
N ALA A 276 -11.61 9.84 -2.33
CA ALA A 276 -11.35 11.27 -2.18
C ALA A 276 -11.95 11.91 -0.90
N TYR A 277 -12.28 11.11 0.11
CA TYR A 277 -12.90 11.54 1.36
C TYR A 277 -12.28 10.79 2.55
N LYS A 278 -12.46 11.38 3.75
CA LYS A 278 -12.00 10.85 5.06
C LYS A 278 -10.47 10.73 5.18
#